data_AF-A0A8T3XTA1-F1
#
_entry.id   AF-A0A8T3XTA1-F1
#
_cell.length_a   1.000
_cell.length_b   1.000
_cell.length_c   1.000
_cell.angle_alpha   90.00
_cell.angle_beta   90.00
_cell.angle_gamma   90.00
#
_symmetry.space_group_name_H-M   'P 1'
#
loop_
_entity.id
_entity.type
_entity.pdbx_description
1 polymer ?
#
loop_
_entity_poly.entity_id
_entity_poly.type
_entity_poly.pdbx_seq_one_letter_code
_entity_poly.pdbx_strand_id
1 'polypeptide(L)' 'MDFVKLCENILDLDPMIRFVTIFDMKGKIIHGKHREGLTGILNKKES' A
#
# COMPACT_ATOMS: atom_id res chain seq x y z
N MET A 1 -10.53 -1.39 -14.12
CA MET A 1 -9.41 -0.47 -13.79
C MET A 1 -8.30 -1.32 -13.22
N ASP A 2 -7.05 -1.12 -13.62
CA ASP A 2 -5.93 -1.91 -13.13
C ASP A 2 -5.41 -1.32 -11.81
N PHE A 3 -5.93 -1.83 -10.70
CA PHE A 3 -5.57 -1.35 -9.37
C PHE A 3 -4.15 -1.73 -8.97
N VAL A 4 -3.59 -2.80 -9.54
CA VAL A 4 -2.20 -3.21 -9.29
C VAL A 4 -1.27 -2.16 -9.88
N LYS A 5 -1.46 -1.84 -11.16
CA LYS A 5 -0.66 -0.82 -11.86
C LYS A 5 -0.82 0.56 -11.25
N LEU A 6 -2.01 0.91 -10.77
CA LEU A 6 -2.23 2.18 -10.07
C LEU A 6 -1.42 2.26 -8.76
N CYS A 7 -1.45 1.21 -7.94
CA CYS A 7 -0.66 1.15 -6.71
C CYS A 7 0.85 1.23 -6.99
N GLU A 8 1.32 0.56 -8.04
CA GLU A 8 2.72 0.63 -8.49
C GLU A 8 3.11 2.05 -8.89
N ASN A 9 2.33 2.69 -9.76
CA ASN A 9 2.58 4.06 -10.18
C ASN A 9 2.64 5.03 -8.98
N ILE A 10 1.75 4.86 -7.98
CA ILE A 10 1.75 5.70 -6.78
C ILE A 10 3.02 5.50 -5.95
N LEU A 11 3.48 4.25 -5.79
CA LEU A 11 4.74 3.98 -5.10
C LEU A 11 5.93 4.57 -5.89
N ASP A 12 5.89 4.55 -7.22
CA ASP A 12 6.99 5.08 -8.03
C ASP A 12 7.06 6.62 -8.05
N LEU A 13 5.99 7.32 -7.69
CA LEU A 13 5.97 8.79 -7.63
C LEU A 13 6.91 9.37 -6.57
N ASP A 14 7.01 8.73 -5.40
CA ASP A 14 7.84 9.21 -4.30
C ASP A 14 8.41 8.03 -3.50
N PRO A 15 9.74 7.90 -3.39
CA PRO A 15 10.40 6.84 -2.63
C PRO A 15 10.03 6.80 -1.13
N MET A 16 9.53 7.90 -0.57
CA MET A 16 9.08 7.96 0.83
C MET A 16 7.70 7.32 1.05
N ILE A 17 6.90 7.09 0.00
CA ILE A 17 5.64 6.36 0.12
C ILE A 17 5.95 4.88 0.40
N ARG A 18 5.50 4.40 1.56
CA ARG A 18 5.75 3.03 2.05
C ARG A 18 4.59 2.07 1.82
N PHE A 19 3.38 2.59 1.74
CA PHE A 19 2.16 1.80 1.57
C PHE A 19 1.14 2.60 0.76
N VAL A 20 0.29 1.88 0.02
CA VAL A 20 -0.87 2.43 -0.69
C VAL A 20 -2.01 1.43 -0.56
N THR A 21 -3.21 1.93 -0.28
CA THR A 21 -4.42 1.11 -0.12
C THR A 21 -5.61 1.79 -0.78
N ILE A 22 -6.39 1.02 -1.52
CA ILE A 22 -7.62 1.44 -2.19
C ILE A 22 -8.79 0.88 -1.39
N PHE A 23 -9.71 1.76 -1.01
CA PHE A 23 -10.94 1.41 -0.32
C PHE A 23 -12.15 1.61 -1.23
N ASP A 24 -13.20 0.81 -1.04
CA ASP A 24 -14.51 1.11 -1.59
C ASP A 24 -15.21 2.20 -0.76
N MET A 25 -16.36 2.67 -1.24
CA MET A 25 -17.15 3.70 -0.56
C MET A 25 -17.72 3.25 0.80
N LYS A 26 -17.65 1.96 1.13
CA LYS A 26 -18.05 1.39 2.41
C LYS A 26 -16.86 1.21 3.36
N GLY A 27 -15.65 1.62 2.96
CA GLY A 27 -14.43 1.47 3.74
C GLY A 27 -13.82 0.07 3.67
N LYS A 28 -14.24 -0.79 2.74
CA LYS A 28 -13.62 -2.10 2.54
C LYS A 28 -12.37 -1.97 1.69
N ILE A 29 -11.29 -2.62 2.11
CA ILE A 29 -10.06 -2.72 1.32
C ILE A 29 -10.35 -3.50 0.02
N ILE A 30 -10.10 -2.87 -1.12
CA ILE A 30 -10.16 -3.49 -2.46
C ILE A 30 -8.79 -4.04 -2.83
N HIS A 31 -7.75 -3.23 -2.65
CA HIS A 31 -6.37 -3.59 -2.98
C HIS A 31 -5.40 -2.79 -2.13
N GLY A 32 -4.21 -3.32 -1.87
CA GLY A 32 -3.16 -2.59 -1.17
C GLY A 32 -1.80 -3.18 -1.47
N LYS A 33 -0.78 -2.33 -1.47
CA LYS A 33 0.61 -2.71 -1.73
C LYS A 33 1.52 -2.01 -0.73
N HIS A 34 2.46 -2.77 -0.18
CA HIS A 34 3.59 -2.24 0.57
C HIS A 34 4.80 -2.15 -0.36
N ARG A 35 5.65 -1.14 -0.18
CA ARG A 35 6.92 -1.07 -0.89
C ARG A 35 7.80 -2.25 -0.45
N GLU A 36 8.33 -2.98 -1.43
CA GLU A 36 9.24 -4.09 -1.19
C GLU A 36 10.58 -3.62 -0.60
N GLY A 37 11.22 -4.47 0.20
CA GLY A 37 12.51 -4.15 0.83
C GLY A 37 12.42 -3.22 2.05
N LEU A 38 11.22 -2.77 2.44
CA LEU A 38 11.02 -2.08 3.71
C LEU A 38 10.61 -3.06 4.80
N THR A 39 11.45 -3.18 5.83
CA THR A 39 11.09 -3.91 7.04
C THR A 39 10.06 -3.12 7.84
N GLY A 40 8.96 -3.77 8.23
CA GLY A 40 8.00 -3.20 9.16
C GLY A 40 8.69 -2.84 10.48
N ILE A 41 8.48 -1.62 10.96
CA ILE A 41 9.03 -1.17 12.25
C ILE A 41 8.28 -1.84 13.40
N LEU A 42 7.00 -2.14 13.17
CA LEU A 42 6.11 -2.77 14.14
C LEU A 42 6.35 -4.28 14.19
N ASN A 43 6.44 -4.82 15.39
CA ASN A 43 6.45 -6.25 15.62
C ASN A 43 5.03 -6.84 15.53
N LYS A 44 4.91 -8.17 15.47
CA LYS A 44 3.61 -8.86 15.32
C LYS A 44 2.57 -8.54 16.40
N LYS A 45 2.96 -8.00 17.56
CA LYS A 45 2.02 -7.60 18.63
C LYS A 45 1.51 -6.17 18.45
N GLU A 46 2.18 -5.37 17.63
CA GLU A 46 1.90 -3.94 17.43
C GLU A 46 1.14 -3.64 16.13
N SER A 47 1.09 -4.62 15.21
CA SER A 47 0.31 -4.54 13.96
C SER A 47 -1.08 -5.15 14.11
#